data_AF-A0A3D6F004-F1
#
_entry.id   AF-A0A3D6F004-F1
#
_cell.length_a   1.000
_cell.length_b   1.000
_cell.length_c   1.000
_cell.angle_alpha   90.00
_cell.angle_beta   90.00
_cell.angle_gamma   90.00
#
_symmetry.space_group_name_H-M   'P 1'
#
loop_
_entity.id
_entity.type
_entity.pdbx_description
1 polymer ?
#
loop_
_entity_poly.entity_id
_entity_poly.type
_entity_poly.pdbx_seq_one_letter_code
_entity_poly.pdbx_strand_id
1 'polypeptide(L)'
;MTKTRIAILYGGRSVEHGVSINSARNIFQYIDKNRFEPIPIGIALSGVWYKTETVSKEIEQGEPLSLALNPGAPVFTTASGKSFSVDLVFPVLHGTDGEDGSIQGLLKAMDIPMIGTGVSGSAMSMSKLVAKRLLKEAGLPVNRFLYSYYSDAKQYSFEEVVKEIGLPFMVKSSNLGSSVGVSKVKSKADFEVAVKESYRYDDSILFEEFIAGREIECAILGNEPAQASLPGEIIINKQYEFYTFDAK
;
A
#
# COMPACT_ATOMS: atom_id res chain seq x y z
N MET A 1 34.19 10.63 -0.12
CA MET A 1 33.32 9.85 -1.01
C MET A 1 32.13 10.72 -1.39
N THR A 2 31.66 10.66 -2.63
CA THR A 2 30.42 11.32 -3.04
C THR A 2 29.23 10.65 -2.34
N LYS A 3 28.30 11.45 -1.81
CA LYS A 3 27.10 10.93 -1.15
C LYS A 3 26.16 10.33 -2.20
N THR A 4 25.48 9.25 -1.84
CA THR A 4 24.44 8.65 -2.69
C THR A 4 23.18 9.51 -2.63
N ARG A 5 22.71 9.97 -3.79
CA ARG A 5 21.53 10.83 -3.94
C ARG A 5 20.28 9.96 -3.94
N ILE A 6 19.46 10.10 -2.90
CA ILE A 6 18.28 9.27 -2.67
C ILE A 6 17.02 10.12 -2.75
N ALA A 7 16.17 9.89 -3.75
CA ALA A 7 14.85 10.49 -3.77
C ALA A 7 13.96 9.81 -2.74
N ILE A 8 13.33 10.57 -1.84
CA ILE A 8 12.27 10.05 -0.97
C ILE A 8 10.95 10.50 -1.58
N LEU A 9 10.22 9.55 -2.21
CA LEU A 9 8.89 9.82 -2.75
C LEU A 9 7.83 9.68 -1.66
N TYR A 10 6.98 10.67 -1.48
CA TYR A 10 5.96 10.68 -0.43
C TYR A 10 4.68 11.41 -0.85
N GLY A 11 3.61 11.29 -0.08
CA GLY A 11 2.27 11.78 -0.41
C GLY A 11 1.50 10.75 -1.25
N GLY A 12 1.14 11.12 -2.48
CA GLY A 12 0.41 10.28 -3.43
C GLY A 12 -1.10 10.54 -3.46
N ARG A 13 -1.77 10.02 -4.48
CA ARG A 13 -3.22 10.14 -4.69
C ARG A 13 -3.99 9.08 -3.90
N SER A 14 -3.75 9.04 -2.59
CA SER A 14 -4.24 7.99 -1.72
C SER A 14 -4.94 8.55 -0.50
N VAL A 15 -5.91 7.81 0.03
CA VAL A 15 -6.51 8.09 1.34
C VAL A 15 -5.47 8.04 2.47
N GLU A 16 -4.33 7.40 2.22
CA GLU A 16 -3.20 7.26 3.15
C GLU A 16 -2.11 8.33 2.94
N HIS A 17 -2.40 9.38 2.16
CA HIS A 17 -1.47 10.48 1.86
C HIS A 17 -0.80 11.07 3.12
N GLY A 18 -1.58 11.28 4.19
CA GLY A 18 -1.06 11.79 5.46
C GLY A 18 -0.11 10.82 6.17
N VAL A 19 -0.36 9.51 6.08
CA VAL A 19 0.50 8.46 6.65
C VAL A 19 1.83 8.45 5.91
N SER A 20 1.80 8.52 4.59
CA SER A 20 3.00 8.59 3.73
C SER A 20 3.90 9.77 4.11
N ILE A 21 3.34 10.97 4.28
CA ILE A 21 4.10 12.15 4.72
C ILE A 21 4.78 11.92 6.08
N ASN A 22 4.07 11.30 7.04
CA ASN A 22 4.64 11.05 8.37
C ASN A 22 5.76 10.01 8.32
N SER A 23 5.58 8.92 7.58
CA SER A 23 6.61 7.89 7.35
C SER A 23 7.86 8.49 6.70
N ALA A 24 7.68 9.29 5.65
CA ALA A 24 8.76 9.95 4.95
C ALA A 24 9.51 10.96 5.82
N ARG A 25 8.81 11.67 6.72
CA ARG A 25 9.44 12.61 7.66
C ARG A 25 10.41 11.89 8.59
N ASN A 26 10.02 10.73 9.11
CA ASN A 26 10.89 9.91 9.94
C ASN A 26 12.13 9.45 9.16
N ILE A 27 11.95 8.95 7.94
CA ILE A 27 13.08 8.52 7.09
C ILE A 27 14.02 9.70 6.80
N PHE A 28 13.50 10.85 6.36
CA PHE A 28 14.29 12.04 6.04
C PHE A 28 15.04 12.60 7.27
N GLN A 29 14.45 12.49 8.46
CA GLN A 29 15.07 12.91 9.70
C GLN A 29 16.27 12.01 10.06
N TYR A 30 16.08 10.69 10.04
CA TYR A 30 17.02 9.72 10.61
C TYR A 30 17.98 9.07 9.59
N ILE A 31 17.80 9.29 8.30
CA ILE A 31 18.75 8.80 7.29
C ILE A 31 20.16 9.34 7.54
N ASP A 32 21.17 8.49 7.36
CA ASP A 32 22.57 8.87 7.54
C ASP A 32 23.02 9.87 6.46
N LYS A 33 22.99 11.15 6.81
CA LYS A 33 23.36 12.27 5.92
C LYS A 33 24.85 12.33 5.60
N ASN A 34 25.70 11.52 6.23
CA ASN A 34 27.11 11.41 5.82
C ASN A 34 27.26 10.50 4.59
N ARG A 35 26.35 9.53 4.44
CA ARG A 35 26.33 8.57 3.33
C ARG A 35 25.36 8.97 2.21
N PHE A 36 24.24 9.59 2.58
CA PHE A 36 23.15 9.90 1.66
C PHE A 36 22.89 11.41 1.55
N GLU A 37 22.51 11.85 0.36
CA GLU A 37 21.90 13.15 0.11
C GLU A 37 20.39 12.93 -0.16
N PRO A 38 19.53 13.08 0.87
CA PRO A 38 18.09 12.86 0.68
C PRO A 38 17.46 14.03 -0.08
N ILE A 39 16.71 13.70 -1.14
CA ILE A 39 15.98 14.65 -1.97
C ILE A 39 14.49 14.35 -1.79
N PRO A 40 13.74 15.17 -1.04
CA PRO A 40 12.33 14.93 -0.81
C PRO A 40 11.54 15.35 -2.05
N ILE A 41 10.70 14.42 -2.53
CA ILE A 41 9.83 14.63 -3.67
C ILE A 41 8.41 14.24 -3.24
N GLY A 42 7.55 15.26 -3.08
CA GLY A 42 6.16 15.07 -2.69
C GLY A 42 5.26 14.93 -3.91
N ILE A 43 4.33 13.99 -3.87
CA ILE A 43 3.25 13.85 -4.85
C ILE A 43 1.98 14.38 -4.19
N ALA A 44 1.43 15.47 -4.70
CA ALA A 44 0.21 16.07 -4.17
C ALA A 44 -1.03 15.17 -4.43
N LEU A 45 -2.16 15.46 -3.79
CA LEU A 45 -3.43 14.76 -4.04
C LEU A 45 -3.93 14.94 -5.50
N SER A 46 -3.48 15.99 -6.18
CA SER A 46 -3.70 16.19 -7.62
C SER A 46 -2.90 15.22 -8.50
N GLY A 47 -1.89 14.54 -7.94
CA GLY A 47 -0.93 13.72 -8.67
C GLY A 47 0.26 14.47 -9.22
N VAL A 48 0.35 15.80 -9.04
CA VAL A 48 1.51 16.59 -9.46
C VAL A 48 2.66 16.38 -8.48
N TRP A 49 3.88 16.25 -9.01
CA TRP A 49 5.08 15.99 -8.24
C TRP A 49 5.83 17.30 -7.98
N TYR A 50 6.34 17.48 -6.76
CA TYR A 50 7.04 18.67 -6.31
C TYR A 50 8.36 18.31 -5.63
N LYS A 51 9.45 19.00 -5.99
CA LYS A 51 10.69 18.96 -5.24
C LYS A 51 10.51 19.91 -4.07
N THR A 52 10.68 19.38 -2.86
CA THR A 52 10.61 20.18 -1.63
C THR A 52 12.01 20.32 -1.04
N GLU A 53 12.16 21.24 -0.09
CA GLU A 53 13.41 21.37 0.69
C GLU A 53 13.45 20.39 1.86
N THR A 54 12.28 19.97 2.35
CA THR A 54 12.08 18.97 3.41
C THR A 54 10.77 18.23 3.18
N VAL A 55 10.55 17.13 3.90
CA VAL A 55 9.25 16.45 3.90
C VAL A 55 8.20 17.32 4.59
N SER A 56 7.28 17.85 3.79
CA SER A 56 6.25 18.80 4.21
C SER A 56 4.83 18.31 3.91
N LYS A 57 3.84 18.80 4.65
CA LYS A 57 2.42 18.60 4.33
C LYS A 57 1.98 19.52 3.19
N GLU A 58 2.56 20.71 3.12
CA GLU A 58 2.34 21.70 2.08
C GLU A 58 3.20 21.38 0.84
N ILE A 59 2.97 20.21 0.23
CA ILE A 59 3.75 19.69 -0.90
C ILE A 59 3.76 20.70 -2.06
N GLU A 60 2.64 21.36 -2.30
CA GLU A 60 2.41 22.29 -3.41
C GLU A 60 3.20 23.60 -3.28
N GLN A 61 3.78 23.89 -2.11
CA GLN A 61 4.73 25.01 -1.95
C GLN A 61 6.12 24.68 -2.49
N GLY A 62 6.37 23.41 -2.82
CA GLY A 62 7.58 22.99 -3.51
C GLY A 62 7.62 23.45 -4.97
N GLU A 63 8.68 23.06 -5.66
CA GLU A 63 8.84 23.36 -7.08
C GLU A 63 8.28 22.18 -7.90
N PRO A 64 7.29 22.39 -8.79
CA PRO A 64 6.79 21.32 -9.64
C PRO A 64 7.92 20.67 -10.45
N LEU A 65 7.85 19.35 -10.64
CA LEU A 65 8.81 18.61 -11.45
C LEU A 65 8.16 17.74 -12.51
N SER A 66 8.94 17.44 -13.54
CA SER A 66 8.67 16.39 -14.51
C SER A 66 9.80 15.38 -14.49
N LEU A 67 9.48 14.13 -14.82
CA LEU A 67 10.45 13.06 -15.03
C LEU A 67 10.57 12.83 -16.54
N ALA A 68 11.78 12.98 -17.08
CA ALA A 68 12.06 12.65 -18.46
C ALA A 68 12.00 11.13 -18.66
N LEU A 69 11.18 10.68 -19.62
CA LEU A 69 11.04 9.27 -19.96
C LEU A 69 12.21 8.76 -20.82
N ASN A 70 13.41 8.75 -20.25
CA ASN A 70 14.63 8.30 -20.91
C ASN A 70 15.45 7.41 -19.97
N PRO A 71 15.43 6.07 -20.11
CA PRO A 71 16.17 5.18 -19.22
C PRO A 71 17.69 5.35 -19.31
N GLY A 72 18.23 5.85 -20.42
CA GLY A 72 19.67 6.14 -20.54
C GLY A 72 20.11 7.37 -19.75
N ALA A 73 19.17 8.22 -19.34
CA ALA A 73 19.40 9.43 -18.54
C ALA A 73 18.09 9.86 -17.85
N PRO A 74 17.63 9.14 -16.81
CA PRO A 74 16.43 9.51 -16.08
C PRO A 74 16.70 10.78 -15.28
N VAL A 75 16.08 11.88 -15.69
CA VAL A 75 16.32 13.21 -15.14
C VAL A 75 15.01 13.80 -14.65
N PHE A 76 15.03 14.30 -13.42
CA PHE A 76 13.99 15.14 -12.86
C PHE A 76 14.30 16.60 -13.22
N THR A 77 13.31 17.28 -13.79
CA THR A 77 13.44 18.68 -14.20
C THR A 77 12.39 19.49 -13.48
N THR A 78 12.85 20.48 -12.72
CA THR A 78 11.96 21.40 -12.01
C THR A 78 11.39 22.46 -12.96
N ALA A 79 10.33 23.15 -12.54
CA ALA A 79 9.68 24.19 -13.32
C ALA A 79 10.61 25.36 -13.72
N SER A 80 11.67 25.64 -12.94
CA SER A 80 12.71 26.62 -13.30
C SER A 80 13.74 26.10 -14.31
N GLY A 81 13.61 24.86 -14.78
CA GLY A 81 14.52 24.22 -15.73
C GLY A 81 15.73 23.54 -15.09
N LYS A 82 15.82 23.49 -13.75
CA LYS A 82 16.90 22.79 -13.07
C LYS A 82 16.72 21.28 -13.19
N SER A 83 17.68 20.63 -13.82
CA SER A 83 17.72 19.19 -14.02
C SER A 83 18.60 18.50 -12.97
N PHE A 84 18.17 17.33 -12.51
CA PHE A 84 18.97 16.47 -11.63
C PHE A 84 18.63 14.99 -11.80
N SER A 85 19.63 14.12 -11.64
CA SER A 85 19.44 12.67 -11.51
C SER A 85 19.39 12.24 -10.04
N VAL A 86 19.05 10.98 -9.78
CA VAL A 86 19.19 10.34 -8.46
C VAL A 86 19.81 8.97 -8.64
N ASP A 87 20.50 8.48 -7.61
CA ASP A 87 21.14 7.16 -7.65
C ASP A 87 20.16 6.05 -7.27
N LEU A 88 19.17 6.37 -6.41
CA LEU A 88 18.08 5.47 -6.08
C LEU A 88 16.85 6.21 -5.54
N VAL A 89 15.73 5.50 -5.51
CA VAL A 89 14.45 5.99 -4.99
C VAL A 89 14.01 5.17 -3.79
N PHE A 90 13.58 5.85 -2.74
CA PHE A 90 12.84 5.28 -1.61
C PHE A 90 11.36 5.67 -1.77
N PRO A 91 10.51 4.81 -2.34
CA PRO A 91 9.08 5.05 -2.37
C PRO A 91 8.51 4.83 -0.97
N VAL A 92 7.98 5.89 -0.38
CA VAL A 92 7.27 5.87 0.91
C VAL A 92 5.81 6.20 0.66
N LEU A 93 5.23 5.62 -0.38
CA LEU A 93 3.85 5.82 -0.81
C LEU A 93 2.97 4.69 -0.28
N HIS A 94 1.71 4.97 0.02
CA HIS A 94 0.75 4.00 0.54
C HIS A 94 -0.50 3.93 -0.34
N GLY A 95 -1.09 2.76 -0.43
CA GLY A 95 -2.30 2.49 -1.20
C GLY A 95 -2.09 2.50 -2.72
N THR A 96 -3.14 2.88 -3.43
CA THR A 96 -3.17 2.96 -4.90
C THR A 96 -2.04 3.82 -5.45
N ASP A 97 -1.49 3.41 -6.60
CA ASP A 97 -0.32 3.95 -7.28
C ASP A 97 1.02 3.77 -6.55
N GLY A 98 1.01 3.62 -5.21
CA GLY A 98 2.20 3.50 -4.37
C GLY A 98 2.64 2.07 -4.09
N GLU A 99 1.70 1.17 -3.82
CA GLU A 99 1.96 -0.21 -3.35
C GLU A 99 1.54 -1.28 -4.36
N ASP A 100 0.84 -0.90 -5.43
CA ASP A 100 0.20 -1.79 -6.40
C ASP A 100 1.08 -2.18 -7.61
N GLY A 101 2.31 -1.69 -7.68
CA GLY A 101 3.24 -1.94 -8.79
C GLY A 101 3.33 -0.79 -9.80
N SER A 102 2.48 0.24 -9.71
CA SER A 102 2.46 1.35 -10.67
C SER A 102 3.73 2.19 -10.60
N ILE A 103 4.07 2.74 -9.42
CA ILE A 103 5.31 3.51 -9.24
C ILE A 103 6.55 2.64 -9.46
N GLN A 104 6.50 1.36 -9.05
CA GLN A 104 7.57 0.39 -9.26
C GLN A 104 7.81 0.17 -10.76
N GLY A 105 6.73 0.10 -11.55
CA GLY A 105 6.78 -0.06 -13.00
C GLY A 105 7.40 1.16 -13.69
N LEU A 106 6.99 2.36 -13.28
CA LEU A 106 7.57 3.61 -13.78
C LEU A 106 9.08 3.68 -13.50
N LEU A 107 9.49 3.45 -12.25
CA LEU A 107 10.90 3.52 -11.85
C LEU A 107 11.75 2.44 -12.54
N LYS A 108 11.20 1.23 -12.67
CA LYS A 108 11.86 0.13 -13.41
C LYS A 108 12.03 0.45 -14.88
N ALA A 109 11.01 1.02 -15.53
CA ALA A 109 11.09 1.42 -16.94
C ALA A 109 12.14 2.51 -17.18
N MET A 110 12.39 3.33 -16.17
CA MET A 110 13.38 4.41 -16.19
C MET A 110 14.79 3.98 -15.75
N ASP A 111 15.01 2.69 -15.51
CA ASP A 111 16.27 2.14 -15.00
C ASP A 111 16.77 2.81 -13.71
N ILE A 112 15.84 3.23 -12.84
CA ILE A 112 16.17 3.87 -11.56
C ILE A 112 16.11 2.80 -10.46
N PRO A 113 17.22 2.54 -9.73
CA PRO A 113 17.21 1.65 -8.59
C PRO A 113 16.21 2.09 -7.53
N MET A 114 15.52 1.14 -6.91
CA MET A 114 14.43 1.43 -5.98
C MET A 114 14.47 0.51 -4.77
N ILE A 115 14.18 1.07 -3.60
CA ILE A 115 13.97 0.33 -2.36
C ILE A 115 12.57 -0.31 -2.35
N GLY A 116 12.48 -1.54 -1.85
CA GLY A 116 11.22 -2.25 -1.65
C GLY A 116 10.94 -3.28 -2.74
N THR A 117 9.69 -3.76 -2.75
CA THR A 117 9.25 -4.83 -3.65
C THR A 117 9.20 -4.35 -5.10
N GLY A 118 9.60 -5.20 -6.05
CA GLY A 118 9.46 -4.92 -7.48
C GLY A 118 8.02 -5.06 -7.98
N VAL A 119 7.78 -4.69 -9.25
CA VAL A 119 6.46 -4.63 -9.90
C VAL A 119 5.55 -5.83 -9.58
N SER A 120 6.00 -7.05 -9.89
CA SER A 120 5.17 -8.26 -9.72
C SER A 120 4.86 -8.53 -8.26
N GLY A 121 5.84 -8.39 -7.37
CA GLY A 121 5.62 -8.62 -5.95
C GLY A 121 4.61 -7.63 -5.37
N SER A 122 4.74 -6.34 -5.69
CA SER A 122 3.82 -5.29 -5.29
C SER A 122 2.39 -5.56 -5.76
N ALA A 123 2.20 -5.81 -7.06
CA ALA A 123 0.89 -6.09 -7.65
C ALA A 123 0.22 -7.33 -7.03
N MET A 124 0.99 -8.41 -6.83
CA MET A 124 0.48 -9.64 -6.22
C MET A 124 0.13 -9.45 -4.74
N SER A 125 0.94 -8.70 -3.99
CA SER A 125 0.69 -8.45 -2.56
C SER A 125 -0.47 -7.50 -2.30
N MET A 126 -0.70 -6.54 -3.19
CA MET A 126 -1.79 -5.57 -3.06
C MET A 126 -3.16 -6.22 -3.25
N SER A 127 -3.25 -7.19 -4.17
CA SER A 127 -4.48 -7.94 -4.42
C SER A 127 -4.65 -9.08 -3.42
N LYS A 128 -5.56 -8.92 -2.44
CA LYS A 128 -5.86 -9.96 -1.45
C LYS A 128 -6.29 -11.28 -2.09
N LEU A 129 -7.03 -11.20 -3.19
CA LEU A 129 -7.46 -12.38 -3.95
C LEU A 129 -6.26 -13.15 -4.52
N VAL A 130 -5.35 -12.45 -5.21
CA VAL A 130 -4.16 -13.06 -5.81
C VAL A 130 -3.22 -13.56 -4.73
N ALA A 131 -2.90 -12.73 -3.73
CA ALA A 131 -2.06 -13.10 -2.60
C ALA A 131 -2.55 -14.38 -1.91
N LYS A 132 -3.84 -14.48 -1.59
CA LYS A 132 -4.40 -15.68 -0.94
C LYS A 132 -4.32 -16.93 -1.81
N ARG A 133 -4.56 -16.82 -3.12
CA ARG A 133 -4.41 -17.95 -4.04
C ARG A 133 -2.98 -18.45 -4.07
N LEU A 134 -2.00 -17.55 -4.14
CA LEU A 134 -0.58 -17.90 -4.16
C LEU A 134 -0.12 -18.49 -2.82
N LEU A 135 -0.55 -17.92 -1.69
CA LEU A 135 -0.25 -18.46 -0.36
C LEU A 135 -0.85 -19.87 -0.19
N LYS A 136 -2.10 -20.07 -0.63
CA LYS A 136 -2.75 -21.38 -0.60
C LYS A 136 -2.02 -22.41 -1.48
N GLU A 137 -1.62 -22.02 -2.70
CA GLU A 137 -0.84 -22.87 -3.60
C GLU A 137 0.51 -23.26 -2.98
N ALA A 138 1.15 -22.33 -2.26
CA ALA A 138 2.38 -22.57 -1.51
C ALA A 138 2.18 -23.42 -0.23
N GLY A 139 0.96 -23.86 0.07
CA GLY A 139 0.64 -24.66 1.26
C GLY A 139 0.59 -23.85 2.56
N LEU A 140 0.58 -22.51 2.48
CA LEU A 140 0.42 -21.64 3.65
C LEU A 140 -1.05 -21.52 4.04
N PRO A 141 -1.35 -21.51 5.35
CA PRO A 141 -2.72 -21.40 5.82
C PRO A 141 -3.29 -20.02 5.49
N VAL A 142 -4.42 -20.03 4.80
CA VAL A 142 -5.27 -18.86 4.59
C VAL A 142 -6.68 -19.21 5.04
N ASN A 143 -7.39 -18.25 5.64
CA ASN A 143 -8.79 -18.42 6.02
C ASN A 143 -9.65 -18.68 4.78
N ARG A 144 -10.71 -19.48 4.95
CA ARG A 144 -11.67 -19.79 3.87
C ARG A 144 -12.30 -18.51 3.35
N PHE A 145 -12.43 -18.44 2.04
CA PHE A 145 -12.94 -17.25 1.38
C PHE A 145 -13.71 -17.57 0.09
N LEU A 146 -14.68 -16.70 -0.22
CA LEU A 146 -15.32 -16.55 -1.51
C LEU A 146 -14.94 -15.19 -2.10
N TYR A 147 -15.18 -14.98 -3.39
CA TYR A 147 -14.96 -13.69 -4.05
C TYR A 147 -15.96 -13.49 -5.18
N SER A 148 -16.30 -12.24 -5.48
CA SER A 148 -17.16 -11.87 -6.60
C SER A 148 -16.71 -10.56 -7.25
N TYR A 149 -16.86 -10.48 -8.56
CA TYR A 149 -16.67 -9.24 -9.32
C TYR A 149 -17.94 -8.38 -9.32
N TYR A 150 -17.80 -7.08 -9.55
CA TYR A 150 -18.94 -6.17 -9.63
C TYR A 150 -19.91 -6.55 -10.76
N SER A 151 -19.37 -7.08 -11.87
CA SER A 151 -20.17 -7.65 -12.98
C SER A 151 -21.15 -8.72 -12.51
N ASP A 152 -20.79 -9.43 -11.44
CA ASP A 152 -21.52 -10.55 -10.86
C ASP A 152 -21.84 -10.27 -9.39
N ALA A 153 -22.18 -9.02 -9.05
CA ALA A 153 -22.41 -8.60 -7.65
C ALA A 153 -23.53 -9.38 -6.93
N LYS A 154 -24.40 -10.08 -7.67
CA LYS A 154 -25.46 -10.96 -7.14
C LYS A 154 -25.10 -12.45 -7.20
N GLN A 155 -23.83 -12.79 -7.43
CA GLN A 155 -23.35 -14.16 -7.54
C GLN A 155 -23.66 -15.00 -6.29
N TYR A 156 -23.60 -14.39 -5.11
CA TYR A 156 -23.89 -15.06 -3.85
C TYR A 156 -24.98 -14.33 -3.08
N SER A 157 -25.96 -15.09 -2.61
CA SER A 157 -26.87 -14.69 -1.54
C SER A 157 -26.16 -14.76 -0.18
N PHE A 158 -26.72 -14.06 0.81
CA PHE A 158 -26.25 -14.14 2.20
C PHE A 158 -26.22 -15.59 2.69
N GLU A 159 -27.28 -16.35 2.41
CA GLU A 159 -27.43 -17.73 2.85
C GLU A 159 -26.36 -18.66 2.26
N GLU A 160 -25.98 -18.44 0.99
CA GLU A 160 -24.88 -19.18 0.35
C GLU A 160 -23.52 -18.87 0.97
N VAL A 161 -23.23 -17.60 1.24
CA VAL A 161 -21.97 -17.21 1.91
C VAL A 161 -21.91 -17.83 3.31
N VAL A 162 -22.98 -17.72 4.10
CA VAL A 162 -23.03 -18.30 5.45
C VAL A 162 -22.84 -19.81 5.43
N LYS A 163 -23.41 -20.51 4.44
CA LYS A 163 -23.24 -21.96 4.30
C LYS A 163 -21.77 -22.35 4.07
N GLU A 164 -21.04 -21.58 3.28
CA GLU A 164 -19.65 -21.90 2.91
C GLU A 164 -18.62 -21.48 3.98
N ILE A 165 -18.78 -20.29 4.57
CA ILE A 165 -17.76 -19.68 5.46
C ILE A 165 -18.25 -19.35 6.88
N GLY A 166 -19.53 -19.58 7.20
CA GLY A 166 -20.09 -19.38 8.53
C GLY A 166 -20.32 -17.90 8.91
N LEU A 167 -20.66 -17.68 10.19
CA LEU A 167 -20.82 -16.34 10.79
C LEU A 167 -19.96 -16.21 12.08
N PRO A 168 -19.47 -15.00 12.40
CA PRO A 168 -19.44 -13.83 11.51
C PRO A 168 -18.43 -14.04 10.37
N PHE A 169 -18.56 -13.26 9.31
CA PHE A 169 -17.56 -13.18 8.24
C PHE A 169 -17.20 -11.73 7.93
N MET A 170 -16.12 -11.53 7.19
CA MET A 170 -15.63 -10.22 6.77
C MET A 170 -15.91 -10.01 5.28
N VAL A 171 -16.33 -8.82 4.90
CA VAL A 171 -16.39 -8.37 3.50
C VAL A 171 -15.32 -7.31 3.29
N LYS A 172 -14.51 -7.45 2.23
CA LYS A 172 -13.34 -6.59 1.99
C LYS A 172 -13.19 -6.31 0.49
N SER A 173 -12.82 -5.10 0.13
CA SER A 173 -12.31 -4.79 -1.22
C SER A 173 -10.97 -5.49 -1.47
N SER A 174 -10.75 -5.99 -2.68
CA SER A 174 -9.60 -6.86 -2.99
C SER A 174 -8.27 -6.12 -2.97
N ASN A 175 -8.22 -4.91 -3.54
CA ASN A 175 -7.00 -4.20 -3.93
C ASN A 175 -6.75 -2.91 -3.13
N LEU A 176 -7.22 -2.84 -1.88
CA LEU A 176 -7.05 -1.67 -1.01
C LEU A 176 -6.43 -1.97 0.35
N GLY A 177 -5.62 -1.04 0.85
CA GLY A 177 -4.97 -1.09 2.16
C GLY A 177 -5.82 -0.51 3.31
N SER A 178 -5.24 -0.52 4.51
CA SER A 178 -5.66 0.26 5.69
C SER A 178 -7.13 0.18 6.12
N SER A 179 -7.71 -1.02 6.07
CA SER A 179 -9.07 -1.32 6.57
C SER A 179 -10.20 -0.50 5.91
N VAL A 180 -9.92 0.17 4.79
CA VAL A 180 -10.93 0.85 3.98
C VAL A 180 -11.79 -0.19 3.28
N GLY A 181 -13.11 -0.06 3.38
CA GLY A 181 -14.05 -1.02 2.79
C GLY A 181 -14.05 -2.40 3.44
N VAL A 182 -13.62 -2.51 4.71
CA VAL A 182 -13.66 -3.74 5.52
C VAL A 182 -14.85 -3.70 6.47
N SER A 183 -15.76 -4.68 6.36
CA SER A 183 -16.95 -4.78 7.18
C SER A 183 -17.08 -6.17 7.82
N LYS A 184 -17.44 -6.22 9.10
CA LYS A 184 -17.79 -7.47 9.79
C LYS A 184 -19.28 -7.70 9.69
N VAL A 185 -19.67 -8.81 9.07
CA VAL A 185 -21.06 -9.18 8.81
C VAL A 185 -21.52 -10.19 9.86
N LYS A 186 -22.56 -9.83 10.62
CA LYS A 186 -23.21 -10.69 11.62
C LYS A 186 -24.66 -11.03 11.24
N SER A 187 -25.23 -10.28 10.31
CA SER A 187 -26.62 -10.39 9.87
C SER A 187 -26.78 -10.13 8.37
N LYS A 188 -27.94 -10.48 7.83
CA LYS A 188 -28.29 -10.20 6.43
C LYS A 188 -28.32 -8.70 6.10
N ALA A 189 -28.75 -7.87 7.06
CA ALA A 189 -28.74 -6.42 6.90
C ALA A 189 -27.30 -5.89 6.76
N ASP A 190 -26.36 -6.39 7.58
CA ASP A 190 -24.94 -6.03 7.47
C ASP A 190 -24.36 -6.43 6.12
N PHE A 191 -24.77 -7.59 5.58
CA PHE A 191 -24.28 -8.11 4.31
C PHE A 191 -24.57 -7.16 3.14
N GLU A 192 -25.83 -6.72 3.01
CA GLU A 192 -26.23 -5.82 1.90
C GLU A 192 -25.47 -4.49 1.96
N VAL A 193 -25.31 -3.94 3.17
CA VAL A 193 -24.54 -2.70 3.40
C VAL A 193 -23.06 -2.92 3.08
N ALA A 194 -22.47 -3.99 3.58
CA ALA A 194 -21.06 -4.32 3.42
C ALA A 194 -20.68 -4.53 1.94
N VAL A 195 -21.48 -5.32 1.21
CA VAL A 195 -21.26 -5.57 -0.23
C VAL A 195 -21.34 -4.26 -1.01
N LYS A 196 -22.38 -3.46 -0.77
CA LYS A 196 -22.56 -2.17 -1.45
C LYS A 196 -21.38 -1.24 -1.16
N GLU A 197 -20.92 -1.17 0.08
CA GLU A 197 -19.83 -0.29 0.46
C GLU A 197 -18.49 -0.74 -0.13
N SER A 198 -18.14 -2.03 -0.05
CA SER A 198 -16.87 -2.54 -0.60
C SER A 198 -16.77 -2.34 -2.12
N TYR A 199 -17.89 -2.45 -2.86
CA TYR A 199 -17.91 -2.18 -4.31
C TYR A 199 -17.80 -0.71 -4.70
N ARG A 200 -17.91 0.25 -3.76
CA ARG A 200 -17.62 1.66 -4.05
C ARG A 200 -16.13 1.91 -4.26
N TYR A 201 -15.30 0.96 -3.85
CA TYR A 201 -13.87 1.13 -3.76
C TYR A 201 -13.07 0.22 -4.71
N ASP A 202 -13.68 -0.88 -5.18
CA ASP A 202 -13.01 -1.86 -6.03
C ASP A 202 -14.05 -2.66 -6.84
N ASP A 203 -13.67 -3.16 -8.01
CA ASP A 203 -14.52 -3.99 -8.88
C ASP A 203 -14.56 -5.45 -8.42
N SER A 204 -13.85 -5.79 -7.34
CA SER A 204 -13.82 -7.13 -6.77
C SER A 204 -13.77 -7.11 -5.24
N ILE A 205 -14.52 -8.01 -4.62
CA ILE A 205 -14.57 -8.14 -3.16
C ILE A 205 -14.32 -9.58 -2.72
N LEU A 206 -13.89 -9.75 -1.47
CA LEU A 206 -13.77 -11.03 -0.79
C LEU A 206 -14.78 -11.13 0.34
N PHE A 207 -15.32 -12.33 0.52
CA PHE A 207 -16.02 -12.78 1.71
C PHE A 207 -15.11 -13.75 2.45
N GLU A 208 -14.79 -13.48 3.70
CA GLU A 208 -13.76 -14.20 4.44
C GLU A 208 -14.27 -14.65 5.80
N GLU A 209 -14.09 -15.93 6.14
CA GLU A 209 -14.44 -16.37 7.50
C GLU A 209 -13.71 -15.52 8.54
N PHE A 210 -14.40 -15.19 9.63
CA PHE A 210 -13.78 -14.49 10.74
C PHE A 210 -12.95 -15.47 11.57
N ILE A 211 -11.66 -15.16 11.74
CA ILE A 211 -10.76 -15.95 12.58
C ILE A 211 -10.69 -15.31 13.96
N ALA A 212 -11.18 -16.02 14.98
CA ALA A 212 -10.99 -15.65 16.37
C ALA A 212 -9.59 -16.10 16.82
N GLY A 213 -8.64 -15.17 16.87
CA GLY A 213 -7.26 -15.46 17.22
C GLY A 213 -6.48 -14.22 17.66
N ARG A 214 -5.21 -14.43 18.01
CA ARG A 214 -4.25 -13.34 18.30
C ARG A 214 -3.75 -12.77 16.98
N GLU A 215 -3.61 -11.45 16.91
CA GLU A 215 -3.04 -10.76 15.75
C GLU A 215 -1.53 -10.56 15.96
N ILE A 216 -0.73 -11.25 15.15
CA ILE A 216 0.74 -11.26 15.25
C ILE A 216 1.33 -10.70 13.96
N GLU A 217 2.22 -9.71 14.09
CA GLU A 217 2.94 -9.11 12.97
C GLU A 217 4.44 -9.45 13.03
N CYS A 218 5.07 -9.59 11.88
CA CYS A 218 6.50 -9.86 11.76
C CYS A 218 7.08 -9.06 10.58
N ALA A 219 8.17 -8.32 10.81
CA ALA A 219 8.86 -7.62 9.75
C ALA A 219 9.82 -8.57 9.02
N ILE A 220 9.88 -8.46 7.69
CA ILE A 220 10.81 -9.20 6.83
C ILE A 220 11.70 -8.18 6.12
N LEU A 221 13.01 -8.39 6.13
CA LEU A 221 14.00 -7.52 5.50
C LEU A 221 15.02 -8.32 4.69
N GLY A 222 15.27 -7.89 3.46
CA GLY A 222 16.29 -8.45 2.58
C GLY A 222 15.73 -8.90 1.23
N ASN A 223 16.61 -9.49 0.43
CA ASN A 223 16.28 -10.13 -0.86
C ASN A 223 16.41 -11.65 -0.68
N GLU A 224 17.47 -12.25 -1.21
CA GLU A 224 17.76 -13.69 -1.11
C GLU A 224 19.12 -13.88 -0.41
N PRO A 225 19.18 -14.37 0.86
CA PRO A 225 18.05 -14.70 1.74
C PRO A 225 17.46 -13.47 2.45
N ALA A 226 16.17 -13.55 2.80
CA ALA A 226 15.50 -12.58 3.67
C ALA A 226 15.64 -12.96 5.16
N GLN A 227 15.52 -11.97 6.04
CA GLN A 227 15.58 -12.15 7.50
C GLN A 227 14.26 -11.69 8.14
N ALA A 228 13.84 -12.39 9.18
CA ALA A 228 12.64 -12.08 9.96
C ALA A 228 13.01 -11.41 11.28
N SER A 229 12.23 -10.42 11.70
CA SER A 229 12.29 -9.84 13.04
C SER A 229 11.69 -10.78 14.09
N LEU A 230 11.76 -10.38 15.36
CA LEU A 230 10.87 -10.95 16.36
C LEU A 230 9.42 -10.53 16.08
N PRO A 231 8.43 -11.39 16.38
CA PRO A 231 7.03 -11.06 16.22
C PRO A 231 6.55 -10.06 17.27
N GLY A 232 5.65 -9.16 16.86
CA GLY A 232 4.87 -8.28 17.74
C GLY A 232 3.41 -8.71 17.78
N GLU A 233 2.73 -8.46 18.89
CA GLU A 233 1.29 -8.73 19.03
C GLU A 233 0.52 -7.42 19.13
N ILE A 234 -0.57 -7.29 18.37
CA ILE A 234 -1.49 -6.17 18.49
C ILE A 234 -2.45 -6.44 19.66
N ILE A 235 -2.37 -5.59 20.68
CA ILE A 235 -3.31 -5.61 21.81
C ILE A 235 -4.37 -4.53 21.57
N ILE A 236 -5.51 -4.96 21.06
CA ILE A 236 -6.64 -4.08 20.77
C ILE A 236 -7.30 -3.62 22.08
N ASN A 237 -7.62 -2.34 22.19
CA ASN A 237 -8.42 -1.83 23.30
C ASN A 237 -9.80 -2.52 23.30
N LYS A 238 -10.26 -2.96 24.47
CA LYS A 238 -11.53 -3.69 24.67
C LYS A 238 -12.78 -2.98 24.11
N GLN A 239 -12.69 -1.69 23.80
CA GLN A 239 -13.76 -0.92 23.16
C GLN A 239 -13.95 -1.26 21.67
N TYR A 240 -12.97 -1.90 21.02
CA TYR A 240 -13.03 -2.27 19.61
C TYR A 240 -13.09 -3.79 19.45
N GLU A 241 -13.94 -4.26 18.54
CA GLU A 241 -14.09 -5.70 18.29
C GLU A 241 -12.98 -6.30 17.42
N PHE A 242 -12.23 -5.48 16.67
CA PHE A 242 -11.11 -5.87 15.81
C PHE A 242 -10.29 -4.63 15.42
N TYR A 243 -9.08 -4.82 14.86
CA TYR A 243 -8.19 -3.72 14.49
C TYR A 243 -8.66 -3.00 13.23
N THR A 244 -9.13 -1.77 13.39
CA THR A 244 -9.56 -0.86 12.30
C THR A 244 -8.62 0.33 12.19
N PHE A 245 -8.76 1.14 11.13
CA PHE A 245 -8.02 2.41 11.02
C PHE A 245 -8.24 3.32 12.23
N ASP A 246 -9.47 3.37 12.75
CA ASP A 246 -9.82 4.15 13.95
C ASP A 246 -9.29 3.55 15.26
N ALA A 247 -8.84 2.30 15.24
CA ALA A 247 -8.22 1.61 16.38
C ALA A 247 -6.68 1.72 16.41
N LYS A 248 -6.09 2.38 15.40
CA LYS A 248 -4.64 2.68 15.32
C LYS A 248 -4.23 3.83 16.25
#